data_AF-A0A964TDA0-F1
#
_entry.id   AF-A0A964TDA0-F1
#
_cell.length_a   1.000
_cell.length_b   1.000
_cell.length_c   1.000
_cell.angle_alpha   90.00
_cell.angle_beta   90.00
_cell.angle_gamma   90.00
#
_symmetry.space_group_name_H-M   'P 1'
#
loop_
_entity.id
_entity.type
_entity.pdbx_description
1 polymer ?
#
loop_
_entity_poly.entity_id
_entity_poly.type
_entity_poly.pdbx_seq_one_letter_code
_entity_poly.pdbx_strand_id
1 'polypeptide(L)'
;MVPGIAAALIGDPVYAQGVATFTLEILGHAQSETKIKRVESLLFGLEELLKKHDPKFEFEKSSSQEVRDLLETAIINASRANTESKIERLRKVVFGHIVDPQPYDYTTRYLDLGVRLNDDQVLILKMFVETEVDLHDLREKLKDLRIISENAKDVELAMFASDSKASSKQKEVFKYKKDIHKKEMENTEFDFESVVNKRRRMISKYPEDEFQFLFNDLRVLGLIYNPAEGRASNTGDQAYYQCTALANGFMKYLSEDSG
;
A
#
# COMPACT_ATOMS: atom_id res chain seq x y z
N MET A 1 26.99 -0.84 -41.16
CA MET A 1 28.23 -0.59 -40.39
C MET A 1 27.80 0.11 -39.11
N VAL A 2 27.62 -0.68 -38.05
CA VAL A 2 27.08 -0.25 -36.75
C VAL A 2 28.28 0.03 -35.84
N PRO A 3 28.57 1.25 -35.39
CA PRO A 3 29.69 1.51 -34.52
C PRO A 3 29.29 1.33 -33.05
N GLY A 4 29.81 0.28 -32.42
CA GLY A 4 30.70 0.41 -31.25
C GLY A 4 30.32 1.30 -30.07
N ILE A 5 29.09 1.21 -29.53
CA ILE A 5 28.78 1.83 -28.21
C ILE A 5 28.48 0.78 -27.11
N ALA A 6 28.19 -0.48 -27.46
CA ALA A 6 27.94 -1.52 -26.46
C ALA A 6 29.19 -2.00 -25.69
N ALA A 7 30.41 -1.66 -26.14
CA ALA A 7 31.65 -2.23 -25.60
C ALA A 7 32.41 -1.31 -24.62
N ALA A 8 31.96 -0.08 -24.38
CA ALA A 8 32.77 0.93 -23.67
C ALA A 8 32.31 1.27 -22.24
N LEU A 9 31.22 0.69 -21.73
CA LEU A 9 30.65 1.08 -20.42
C LEU A 9 30.38 -0.08 -19.45
N ILE A 10 30.70 -1.33 -19.80
CA ILE A 10 30.47 -2.47 -18.92
C ILE A 10 31.79 -3.19 -18.69
N GLY A 11 32.38 -2.96 -17.51
CA GLY A 11 33.65 -3.53 -17.08
C GLY A 11 33.63 -5.02 -16.76
N ASP A 12 32.63 -5.78 -17.23
CA ASP A 12 32.61 -7.24 -17.07
C ASP A 12 31.87 -7.93 -18.25
N PRO A 13 32.58 -8.67 -19.12
CA PRO A 13 32.02 -9.18 -20.39
C PRO A 13 31.02 -10.33 -20.22
N VAL A 14 30.90 -10.93 -19.04
CA VAL A 14 29.96 -12.03 -18.77
C VAL A 14 28.58 -11.51 -18.34
N TYR A 15 28.53 -10.37 -17.64
CA TYR A 15 27.29 -9.72 -17.19
C TYR A 15 26.44 -9.16 -18.34
N ALA A 16 27.10 -8.71 -19.42
CA ALA A 16 26.42 -8.00 -20.50
C ALA A 16 25.68 -8.91 -21.49
N GLN A 17 26.07 -10.18 -21.64
CA GLN A 17 25.64 -10.98 -22.80
C GLN A 17 24.20 -11.52 -22.69
N GLY A 18 23.76 -12.00 -21.53
CA GLY A 18 22.40 -12.55 -21.35
C GLY A 18 21.32 -11.47 -21.38
N VAL A 19 21.51 -10.41 -20.58
CA VAL A 19 20.57 -9.29 -20.48
C VAL A 19 20.47 -8.51 -21.79
N ALA A 20 21.59 -8.29 -22.50
CA ALA A 20 21.57 -7.58 -23.77
C ALA A 20 20.82 -8.35 -24.87
N THR A 21 20.91 -9.68 -24.89
CA THR A 21 20.23 -10.50 -25.92
C THR A 21 18.72 -10.49 -25.73
N PHE A 22 18.25 -10.66 -24.48
CA PHE A 22 16.82 -10.55 -24.13
C PHE A 22 16.26 -9.15 -24.38
N THR A 23 17.05 -8.11 -24.05
CA THR A 23 16.69 -6.71 -24.29
C THR A 23 16.57 -6.40 -25.80
N LEU A 24 17.47 -6.94 -26.63
CA LEU A 24 17.44 -6.74 -28.08
C LEU A 24 16.30 -7.48 -28.78
N GLU A 25 15.92 -8.67 -28.29
CA GLU A 25 14.75 -9.42 -28.80
C GLU A 25 13.43 -8.68 -28.53
N ILE A 26 13.25 -8.12 -27.33
CA ILE A 26 12.02 -7.42 -26.95
C ILE A 26 11.95 -6.00 -27.53
N LEU A 27 13.08 -5.31 -27.69
CA LEU A 27 13.15 -3.94 -28.18
C LEU A 27 13.33 -3.83 -29.70
N GLY A 28 13.19 -4.94 -30.42
CA GLY A 28 13.47 -5.11 -31.84
C GLY A 28 12.57 -4.36 -32.81
N HIS A 29 12.34 -3.05 -32.63
CA HIS A 29 12.00 -2.06 -33.67
C HIS A 29 12.23 -0.62 -33.16
N ALA A 30 13.34 -0.02 -33.58
CA ALA A 30 13.61 1.44 -33.57
C ALA A 30 13.26 2.22 -32.28
N GLN A 31 13.59 1.68 -31.10
CA GLN A 31 13.38 2.41 -29.84
C GLN A 31 14.52 3.42 -29.57
N SER A 32 14.18 4.58 -29.00
CA SER A 32 15.17 5.60 -28.64
C SER A 32 16.12 5.10 -27.54
N GLU A 33 17.37 5.54 -27.55
CA GLU A 33 18.41 5.19 -26.56
C GLU A 33 17.91 5.35 -25.11
N THR A 34 17.06 6.33 -24.85
CA THR A 34 16.43 6.56 -23.54
C THR A 34 15.55 5.39 -23.08
N LYS A 35 14.81 4.75 -23.99
CA LYS A 35 13.96 3.60 -23.63
C LYS A 35 14.79 2.38 -23.28
N ILE A 36 15.87 2.16 -24.04
CA ILE A 36 16.83 1.07 -23.78
C ILE A 36 17.43 1.24 -22.38
N LYS A 37 17.94 2.44 -22.04
CA LYS A 37 18.50 2.73 -20.71
C LYS A 37 17.53 2.47 -19.55
N ARG A 38 16.23 2.73 -19.73
CA ARG A 38 15.21 2.47 -18.70
C ARG A 38 14.97 0.98 -18.50
N VAL A 39 14.98 0.21 -19.59
CA VAL A 39 14.84 -1.25 -19.54
C VAL A 39 16.10 -1.88 -18.94
N GLU A 40 17.28 -1.40 -19.31
CA GLU A 40 18.54 -1.80 -18.68
C GLU A 40 18.53 -1.52 -17.18
N SER A 41 18.09 -0.33 -16.74
CA SER A 41 17.93 0.01 -15.32
C SER A 41 17.00 -0.97 -14.57
N LEU A 42 15.87 -1.34 -15.19
CA LEU A 42 14.96 -2.35 -14.65
C LEU A 42 15.66 -3.71 -14.49
N LEU A 43 16.30 -4.20 -15.55
CA LEU A 43 16.83 -5.57 -15.57
C LEU A 43 18.06 -5.73 -14.67
N PHE A 44 19.02 -4.80 -14.76
CA PHE A 44 20.22 -4.86 -13.93
C PHE A 44 19.88 -4.69 -12.44
N GLY A 45 19.03 -3.72 -12.10
CA GLY A 45 18.63 -3.54 -10.70
C GLY A 45 17.82 -4.72 -10.17
N LEU A 46 17.02 -5.40 -11.00
CA LEU A 46 16.30 -6.61 -10.61
C LEU A 46 17.27 -7.78 -10.36
N GLU A 47 18.24 -7.97 -11.25
CA GLU A 47 19.26 -9.01 -11.12
C GLU A 47 20.07 -8.81 -9.82
N GLU A 48 20.47 -7.58 -9.51
CA GLU A 48 21.16 -7.25 -8.26
C GLU A 48 20.34 -7.61 -7.03
N LEU A 49 19.04 -7.27 -7.00
CA LEU A 49 18.14 -7.62 -5.90
C LEU A 49 18.02 -9.13 -5.72
N LEU A 50 17.82 -9.86 -6.82
CA LEU A 50 17.69 -11.32 -6.80
C LEU A 50 18.97 -12.01 -6.35
N LYS A 51 20.14 -11.56 -6.82
CA LYS A 51 21.45 -12.09 -6.39
C LYS A 51 21.76 -11.77 -4.93
N LYS A 52 21.30 -10.61 -4.43
CA LYS A 52 21.44 -10.25 -3.02
C LYS A 52 20.61 -11.18 -2.13
N HIS A 53 19.40 -11.51 -2.55
CA HIS A 53 18.50 -12.43 -1.84
C HIS A 53 18.95 -13.89 -1.95
N ASP A 54 19.34 -14.34 -3.15
CA ASP A 54 19.90 -15.66 -3.41
C ASP A 54 21.11 -15.56 -4.36
N PRO A 55 22.35 -15.67 -3.86
CA PRO A 55 23.58 -15.57 -4.68
C PRO A 55 23.69 -16.64 -5.79
N LYS A 56 22.91 -17.73 -5.71
CA LYS A 56 22.87 -18.79 -6.72
C LYS A 56 21.69 -18.65 -7.67
N PHE A 57 20.94 -17.55 -7.59
CA PHE A 57 19.79 -17.32 -8.46
C PHE A 57 20.23 -17.27 -9.92
N GLU A 58 19.66 -18.16 -10.73
CA GLU A 58 19.85 -18.19 -12.17
C GLU A 58 18.53 -17.90 -12.88
N PHE A 59 18.41 -16.69 -13.43
CA PHE A 59 17.18 -16.15 -14.04
C PHE A 59 16.63 -17.03 -15.17
N GLU A 60 17.52 -17.59 -15.99
CA GLU A 60 17.15 -18.46 -17.12
C GLU A 60 16.59 -19.81 -16.67
N LYS A 61 16.98 -20.30 -15.47
CA LYS A 61 16.57 -21.61 -14.94
C LYS A 61 15.37 -21.53 -13.98
N SER A 62 15.06 -20.35 -13.45
CA SER A 62 14.01 -20.15 -12.45
C SER A 62 12.69 -19.59 -13.03
N SER A 63 12.65 -19.21 -14.31
CA SER A 63 11.47 -18.54 -14.89
C SER A 63 10.35 -19.51 -15.28
N SER A 64 9.24 -19.47 -14.53
CA SER A 64 7.94 -19.96 -15.02
C SER A 64 7.42 -19.05 -16.15
N GLN A 65 6.47 -19.53 -16.95
CA GLN A 65 5.83 -18.70 -17.98
C GLN A 65 5.22 -17.42 -17.38
N GLU A 66 4.61 -17.53 -16.20
CA GLU A 66 4.02 -16.39 -15.48
C GLU A 66 5.06 -15.31 -15.16
N VAL A 67 6.27 -15.69 -14.71
CA VAL A 67 7.36 -14.74 -14.45
C VAL A 67 7.81 -14.06 -15.74
N ARG A 68 7.85 -14.79 -16.87
CA ARG A 68 8.19 -14.21 -18.19
C ARG A 68 7.14 -13.19 -18.63
N ASP A 69 5.86 -13.53 -18.55
CA ASP A 69 4.76 -12.63 -18.90
C ASP A 69 4.77 -11.37 -18.01
N LEU A 70 5.09 -11.53 -16.73
CA LEU A 70 5.24 -10.42 -15.79
C LEU A 70 6.42 -9.50 -16.16
N LEU A 71 7.56 -10.09 -16.53
CA LEU A 71 8.75 -9.35 -16.98
C LEU A 71 8.51 -8.60 -18.27
N GLU A 72 7.85 -9.20 -19.25
CA GLU A 72 7.46 -8.53 -20.49
C GLU A 72 6.60 -7.30 -20.18
N THR A 73 5.62 -7.45 -19.29
CA THR A 73 4.79 -6.34 -18.82
C THR A 73 5.63 -5.25 -18.12
N ALA A 74 6.56 -5.65 -17.25
CA ALA A 74 7.45 -4.72 -16.55
C ALA A 74 8.38 -3.98 -17.52
N ILE A 75 8.90 -4.64 -18.56
CA ILE A 75 9.76 -4.04 -19.59
C ILE A 75 8.99 -3.01 -20.41
N ILE A 76 7.77 -3.35 -20.84
CA ILE A 76 6.89 -2.41 -21.55
C ILE A 76 6.65 -1.18 -20.68
N ASN A 77 6.34 -1.37 -19.40
CA ASN A 77 6.09 -0.29 -18.45
C ASN A 77 7.34 0.55 -18.17
N ALA A 78 8.51 -0.06 -18.00
CA ALA A 78 9.78 0.63 -17.79
C ALA A 78 10.19 1.46 -19.01
N SER A 79 9.98 0.95 -20.22
CA SER A 79 10.26 1.72 -21.46
C SER A 79 9.47 3.03 -21.52
N ARG A 80 8.27 3.05 -20.91
CA ARG A 80 7.35 4.20 -20.85
C ARG A 80 7.54 5.06 -19.60
N ALA A 81 8.18 4.54 -18.55
CA ALA A 81 8.39 5.24 -17.30
C ALA A 81 9.20 6.53 -17.51
N ASN A 82 8.77 7.63 -16.91
CA ASN A 82 9.42 8.93 -17.05
C ASN A 82 10.44 9.23 -15.93
N THR A 83 10.50 8.41 -14.88
CA THR A 83 11.37 8.59 -13.72
C THR A 83 11.98 7.26 -13.26
N GLU A 84 13.15 7.32 -12.62
CA GLU A 84 13.79 6.14 -12.01
C GLU A 84 12.97 5.62 -10.82
N SER A 85 12.28 6.48 -10.07
CA SER A 85 11.40 6.07 -8.97
C SER A 85 10.32 5.07 -9.41
N LYS A 86 9.80 5.21 -10.63
CA LYS A 86 8.83 4.27 -11.21
C LYS A 86 9.49 2.96 -11.63
N ILE A 87 10.70 3.02 -12.17
CA ILE A 87 11.47 1.83 -12.55
C ILE A 87 11.82 1.01 -11.31
N GLU A 88 12.24 1.67 -10.22
CA GLU A 88 12.48 1.04 -8.91
C GLU A 88 11.21 0.33 -8.39
N ARG A 89 10.03 0.95 -8.50
CA ARG A 89 8.77 0.29 -8.10
C ARG A 89 8.49 -0.96 -8.92
N LEU A 90 8.69 -0.90 -10.24
CA LEU A 90 8.56 -2.07 -11.10
C LEU A 90 9.54 -3.17 -10.68
N ARG A 91 10.80 -2.83 -10.38
CA ARG A 91 11.80 -3.78 -9.86
C ARG A 91 11.30 -4.46 -8.59
N LYS A 92 10.82 -3.69 -7.61
CA LYS A 92 10.30 -4.22 -6.35
C LYS A 92 9.08 -5.12 -6.54
N VAL A 93 8.15 -4.76 -7.42
CA VAL A 93 6.97 -5.59 -7.72
C VAL A 93 7.37 -6.93 -8.32
N VAL A 94 8.27 -6.93 -9.31
CA VAL A 94 8.75 -8.17 -9.94
C VAL A 94 9.53 -9.02 -8.95
N PHE A 95 10.46 -8.40 -8.21
CA PHE A 95 11.25 -9.07 -7.18
C PHE A 95 10.35 -9.77 -6.15
N GLY A 96 9.39 -9.03 -5.57
CA GLY A 96 8.50 -9.59 -4.56
C GLY A 96 7.65 -10.74 -5.10
N HIS A 97 7.33 -10.77 -6.40
CA HIS A 97 6.55 -11.86 -6.98
C HIS A 97 7.40 -13.12 -7.21
N ILE A 98 8.68 -12.94 -7.55
CA ILE A 98 9.62 -14.05 -7.67
C ILE A 98 9.89 -14.68 -6.28
N VAL A 99 9.96 -13.86 -5.23
CA VAL A 99 10.28 -14.29 -3.86
C VAL A 99 9.05 -14.84 -3.12
N ASP A 100 7.91 -14.14 -3.20
CA ASP A 100 6.63 -14.49 -2.58
C ASP A 100 5.51 -14.41 -3.64
N PRO A 101 5.30 -15.50 -4.43
CA PRO A 101 4.33 -15.51 -5.51
C PRO A 101 2.91 -15.21 -5.03
N GLN A 102 2.31 -14.20 -5.64
CA GLN A 102 0.89 -13.87 -5.48
C GLN A 102 0.15 -14.18 -6.79
N PRO A 103 -1.19 -14.28 -6.78
CA PRO A 103 -1.93 -14.53 -8.01
C PRO A 103 -1.62 -13.46 -9.06
N TYR A 104 -1.32 -13.92 -10.28
CA TYR A 104 -0.79 -13.10 -11.37
C TYR A 104 -1.61 -11.82 -11.65
N ASP A 105 -2.94 -11.90 -11.54
CA ASP A 105 -3.84 -10.75 -11.73
C ASP A 105 -3.55 -9.59 -10.77
N TYR A 106 -3.23 -9.89 -9.50
CA TYR A 106 -2.87 -8.88 -8.51
C TYR A 106 -1.50 -8.26 -8.80
N THR A 107 -0.51 -9.08 -9.16
CA THR A 107 0.84 -8.58 -9.43
C THR A 107 0.88 -7.71 -10.70
N THR A 108 0.14 -8.09 -11.73
CA THR A 108 -0.03 -7.27 -12.94
C THR A 108 -0.66 -5.92 -12.61
N ARG A 109 -1.63 -5.89 -11.69
CA ARG A 109 -2.21 -4.64 -11.19
C ARG A 109 -1.19 -3.78 -10.44
N TYR A 110 -0.30 -4.39 -9.66
CA TYR A 110 0.79 -3.66 -9.00
C TYR A 110 1.78 -3.04 -9.98
N LEU A 111 2.09 -3.70 -11.10
CA LEU A 111 2.92 -3.11 -12.15
C LEU A 111 2.27 -1.86 -12.78
N ASP A 112 0.97 -1.90 -13.06
CA ASP A 112 0.21 -0.74 -13.55
C ASP A 112 0.28 0.43 -12.54
N LEU A 113 0.03 0.15 -11.26
CA LEU A 113 0.13 1.15 -10.19
C LEU A 113 1.53 1.73 -10.05
N GLY A 114 2.57 0.91 -10.19
CA GLY A 114 3.97 1.31 -10.09
C GLY A 114 4.37 2.43 -11.04
N VAL A 115 3.83 2.43 -12.28
CA VAL A 115 4.08 3.49 -13.27
C VAL A 115 3.05 4.61 -13.26
N ARG A 116 1.82 4.32 -12.84
CA ARG A 116 0.72 5.28 -12.89
C ARG A 116 0.78 6.29 -11.75
N LEU A 117 1.14 5.84 -10.54
CA LEU A 117 1.25 6.72 -9.39
C LEU A 117 2.50 7.59 -9.48
N ASN A 118 2.36 8.87 -9.13
CA ASN A 118 3.50 9.75 -8.89
C ASN A 118 4.07 9.55 -7.47
N ASP A 119 5.16 10.25 -7.16
CA ASP A 119 5.88 10.06 -5.90
C ASP A 119 5.08 10.53 -4.69
N ASP A 120 4.37 11.66 -4.81
CA ASP A 120 3.49 12.17 -3.74
C ASP A 120 2.31 11.25 -3.46
N GLN A 121 1.68 10.69 -4.50
CA GLN A 121 0.61 9.69 -4.35
C GLN A 121 1.09 8.45 -3.61
N VAL A 122 2.31 7.98 -3.86
CA VAL A 122 2.89 6.86 -3.12
C VAL A 122 3.20 7.23 -1.68
N LEU A 123 3.68 8.45 -1.41
CA LEU A 123 3.91 8.94 -0.05
C LEU A 123 2.59 9.07 0.75
N ILE A 124 1.55 9.62 0.12
CA ILE A 124 0.20 9.71 0.69
C ILE A 124 -0.29 8.30 1.00
N LEU A 125 -0.27 7.39 0.00
CA LEU A 125 -0.75 6.03 0.18
C LEU A 125 0.00 5.28 1.28
N LYS A 126 1.33 5.42 1.33
CA LYS A 126 2.19 4.83 2.36
C LYS A 126 1.74 5.25 3.76
N MET A 127 1.56 6.56 3.97
CA MET A 127 1.10 7.09 5.26
C MET A 127 -0.27 6.51 5.65
N PHE A 128 -1.21 6.44 4.69
CA PHE A 128 -2.52 5.86 4.95
C PHE A 128 -2.42 4.38 5.33
N VAL A 129 -1.63 3.58 4.61
CA VAL A 129 -1.43 2.15 4.92
C VAL A 129 -0.76 1.95 6.29
N GLU A 130 0.29 2.71 6.61
CA GLU A 130 1.00 2.62 7.89
C GLU A 130 0.09 2.92 9.09
N THR A 131 -0.82 3.87 8.92
CA THR A 131 -1.78 4.26 9.98
C THR A 131 -3.06 3.43 9.98
N GLU A 132 -3.33 2.64 8.93
CA GLU A 132 -4.56 1.87 8.82
C GLU A 132 -4.62 0.72 9.83
N VAL A 133 -3.47 0.12 10.18
CA VAL A 133 -3.39 -0.95 11.18
C VAL A 133 -3.88 -0.44 12.54
N ASP A 134 -3.31 0.67 13.02
CA ASP A 134 -3.73 1.30 14.28
C ASP A 134 -5.21 1.68 14.27
N LEU A 135 -5.68 2.29 13.16
CA LEU A 135 -7.07 2.73 13.05
C LEU A 135 -8.05 1.55 12.96
N HIS A 136 -7.67 0.43 12.36
CA HIS A 136 -8.50 -0.76 12.28
C HIS A 136 -8.78 -1.33 13.68
N ASP A 137 -7.72 -1.55 14.46
CA ASP A 137 -7.83 -2.08 15.83
C ASP A 137 -8.65 -1.16 16.74
N LEU A 138 -8.42 0.15 16.64
CA LEU A 138 -9.18 1.15 17.39
C LEU A 138 -10.66 1.18 16.98
N ARG A 139 -10.99 1.00 15.70
CA ARG A 139 -12.39 0.94 15.23
C ARG A 139 -13.12 -0.28 15.75
N GLU A 140 -12.52 -1.46 15.69
CA GLU A 140 -13.15 -2.67 16.23
C GLU A 140 -13.33 -2.54 17.74
N LYS A 141 -12.33 -2.03 18.46
CA LYS A 141 -12.46 -1.74 19.89
C LYS A 141 -13.58 -0.75 20.20
N LEU A 142 -13.69 0.35 19.44
CA LEU A 142 -14.77 1.34 19.62
C LEU A 142 -16.15 0.76 19.33
N LYS A 143 -16.26 -0.09 18.31
CA LYS A 143 -17.50 -0.79 17.97
C LYS A 143 -17.94 -1.71 19.10
N ASP A 144 -17.04 -2.49 19.67
CA ASP A 144 -17.33 -3.35 20.82
C ASP A 144 -17.76 -2.54 22.04
N LEU A 145 -17.05 -1.44 22.35
CA LEU A 145 -17.40 -0.54 23.45
C LEU A 145 -18.77 0.13 23.25
N ARG A 146 -19.13 0.48 22.01
CA ARG A 146 -20.46 1.03 21.68
C ARG A 146 -21.57 0.02 21.88
N ILE A 147 -21.37 -1.24 21.46
CA ILE A 147 -22.33 -2.32 21.70
C ILE A 147 -22.52 -2.54 23.20
N ILE A 148 -21.44 -2.56 23.98
CA ILE A 148 -21.50 -2.68 25.45
C ILE A 148 -22.27 -1.50 26.06
N SER A 149 -22.01 -0.28 25.60
CA SER A 149 -22.67 0.95 26.07
C SER A 149 -24.16 0.95 25.74
N GLU A 150 -24.56 0.49 24.55
CA GLU A 150 -25.96 0.35 24.17
C GLU A 150 -26.68 -0.68 25.04
N ASN A 151 -26.10 -1.88 25.20
CA ASN A 151 -26.65 -2.92 26.08
C ASN A 151 -26.75 -2.45 27.54
N ALA A 152 -25.80 -1.63 28.00
CA ALA A 152 -25.83 -1.07 29.33
C ALA A 152 -27.01 -0.11 29.56
N LYS A 153 -27.52 0.58 28.52
CA LYS A 153 -28.71 1.45 28.65
C LYS A 153 -29.96 0.65 29.01
N ASP A 154 -30.16 -0.51 28.36
CA ASP A 154 -31.31 -1.37 28.63
C ASP A 154 -31.24 -1.95 30.05
N VAL A 155 -30.04 -2.37 30.47
CA VAL A 155 -29.79 -2.85 31.83
C VAL A 155 -30.01 -1.74 32.85
N GLU A 156 -29.58 -0.52 32.57
CA GLU A 156 -29.80 0.63 33.44
C GLU A 156 -31.30 0.93 33.61
N LEU A 157 -32.06 0.96 32.51
CA LEU A 157 -33.51 1.16 32.55
C LEU A 157 -34.19 0.10 33.44
N ALA A 158 -33.83 -1.17 33.28
CA ALA A 158 -34.37 -2.26 34.09
C ALA A 158 -33.93 -2.18 35.56
N MET A 159 -32.66 -1.84 35.83
CA MET A 159 -32.11 -1.79 37.19
C MET A 159 -32.64 -0.62 38.00
N PHE A 160 -32.94 0.51 37.37
CA PHE A 160 -33.40 1.74 38.04
C PHE A 160 -34.91 2.00 37.90
N ALA A 161 -35.67 1.08 37.28
CA ALA A 161 -37.12 1.11 37.29
C ALA A 161 -37.70 1.04 38.73
N SER A 162 -38.88 1.63 38.93
CA SER A 162 -39.53 1.73 40.26
C SER A 162 -39.87 0.37 40.88
N ASP A 163 -40.09 -0.65 40.04
CA ASP A 163 -40.41 -2.03 40.39
C ASP A 163 -39.16 -2.95 40.43
N SER A 164 -37.97 -2.40 40.20
CA SER A 164 -36.71 -3.13 40.19
C SER A 164 -36.38 -3.77 41.55
N LYS A 165 -36.03 -5.06 41.52
CA LYS A 165 -35.53 -5.82 42.68
C LYS A 165 -34.02 -5.67 42.89
N ALA A 166 -33.33 -4.83 42.10
CA ALA A 166 -31.89 -4.67 42.21
C ALA A 166 -31.50 -3.99 43.53
N SER A 167 -30.59 -4.62 44.26
CA SER A 167 -30.05 -4.09 45.53
C SER A 167 -29.21 -2.84 45.30
N SER A 168 -29.06 -2.01 46.34
CA SER A 168 -28.20 -0.81 46.31
C SER A 168 -26.76 -1.13 45.89
N LYS A 169 -26.21 -2.27 46.37
CA LYS A 169 -24.86 -2.72 46.02
C LYS A 169 -24.73 -3.08 44.53
N GLN A 170 -25.75 -3.72 43.94
CA GLN A 170 -25.76 -4.02 42.50
C GLN A 170 -25.80 -2.74 41.66
N LYS A 171 -26.61 -1.76 42.06
CA LYS A 171 -26.69 -0.44 41.39
C LYS A 171 -25.35 0.32 41.46
N GLU A 172 -24.66 0.23 42.59
CA GLU A 172 -23.34 0.87 42.78
C GLU A 172 -22.25 0.20 41.91
N VAL A 173 -22.20 -1.14 41.89
CA VAL A 173 -21.28 -1.89 41.03
C VAL A 173 -21.54 -1.61 39.55
N PHE A 174 -22.81 -1.52 39.14
CA PHE A 174 -23.17 -1.18 37.77
C PHE A 174 -22.66 0.21 37.38
N LYS A 175 -22.90 1.24 38.21
CA LYS A 175 -22.40 2.60 37.97
C LYS A 175 -20.88 2.64 37.83
N TYR A 176 -20.17 1.98 38.73
CA TYR A 176 -18.71 1.88 38.68
C TYR A 176 -18.21 1.26 37.37
N LYS A 177 -18.79 0.13 36.95
CA LYS A 177 -18.43 -0.51 35.67
C LYS A 177 -18.76 0.37 34.47
N LYS A 178 -19.91 1.03 34.48
CA LYS A 178 -20.31 1.97 33.43
C LYS A 178 -19.33 3.14 33.32
N ASP A 179 -18.86 3.67 34.44
CA ASP A 179 -17.86 4.74 34.46
C ASP A 179 -16.50 4.28 33.93
N ILE A 180 -16.06 3.05 34.26
CA ILE A 180 -14.85 2.47 33.67
C ILE A 180 -14.98 2.36 32.16
N HIS A 181 -16.07 1.78 31.67
CA HIS A 181 -16.29 1.62 30.23
C HIS A 181 -16.38 2.96 29.50
N LYS A 182 -17.01 3.96 30.12
CA LYS A 182 -17.06 5.32 29.58
C LYS A 182 -15.65 5.92 29.43
N LYS A 183 -14.81 5.80 30.46
CA LYS A 183 -13.42 6.26 30.39
C LYS A 183 -12.61 5.52 29.33
N GLU A 184 -12.81 4.21 29.20
CA GLU A 184 -12.13 3.41 28.17
C GLU A 184 -12.55 3.85 26.76
N MET A 185 -13.83 4.14 26.55
CA MET A 185 -14.35 4.68 25.29
C MET A 185 -13.74 6.05 24.99
N GLU A 186 -13.74 6.98 25.94
CA GLU A 186 -13.13 8.31 25.79
C GLU A 186 -11.63 8.22 25.45
N ASN A 187 -10.88 7.35 26.12
CA ASN A 187 -9.47 7.13 25.82
C ASN A 187 -9.26 6.54 24.42
N THR A 188 -10.08 5.56 24.03
CA THR A 188 -9.96 4.93 22.70
C THR A 188 -10.34 5.92 21.59
N GLU A 189 -11.34 6.79 21.81
CA GLU A 189 -11.70 7.87 20.88
C GLU A 189 -10.57 8.90 20.77
N PHE A 190 -9.91 9.24 21.88
CA PHE A 190 -8.75 10.12 21.88
C PHE A 190 -7.58 9.53 21.08
N ASP A 191 -7.26 8.25 21.29
CA ASP A 191 -6.20 7.56 20.55
C ASP A 191 -6.53 7.48 19.06
N PHE A 192 -7.79 7.20 18.73
CA PHE A 192 -8.28 7.20 17.35
C PHE A 192 -8.09 8.56 16.68
N GLU A 193 -8.56 9.64 17.31
CA GLU A 193 -8.38 11.00 16.78
C GLU A 193 -6.92 11.42 16.73
N SER A 194 -6.07 10.94 17.64
CA SER A 194 -4.63 11.17 17.60
C SER A 194 -4.01 10.63 16.30
N VAL A 195 -4.38 9.41 15.89
CA VAL A 195 -3.91 8.82 14.63
C VAL A 195 -4.51 9.54 13.42
N VAL A 196 -5.81 9.87 13.43
CA VAL A 196 -6.45 10.67 12.37
C VAL A 196 -5.77 12.03 12.22
N ASN A 197 -5.39 12.68 13.33
CA ASN A 197 -4.67 13.94 13.32
C ASN A 197 -3.25 13.81 12.72
N LYS A 198 -2.59 12.66 12.83
CA LYS A 198 -1.33 12.41 12.09
C LYS A 198 -1.58 12.48 10.58
N ARG A 199 -2.68 11.89 10.10
CA ARG A 199 -3.08 11.98 8.68
C ARG A 199 -3.35 13.43 8.29
N ARG A 200 -4.18 14.15 9.04
CA ARG A 200 -4.51 15.58 8.79
C ARG A 200 -3.24 16.46 8.67
N ARG A 201 -2.26 16.27 9.57
CA ARG A 201 -0.97 17.00 9.52
C ARG A 201 -0.13 16.69 8.29
N MET A 202 -0.23 15.47 7.75
CA MET A 202 0.44 15.11 6.50
C MET A 202 -0.29 15.76 5.33
N ILE A 203 -1.62 15.64 5.29
CA ILE A 203 -2.49 16.24 4.28
C ILE A 203 -2.23 17.76 4.17
N SER A 204 -2.12 18.45 5.31
CA SER A 204 -1.89 19.90 5.34
C SER A 204 -0.52 20.36 4.79
N LYS A 205 0.38 19.43 4.43
CA LYS A 205 1.64 19.78 3.75
C LYS A 205 1.44 20.09 2.27
N TYR A 206 0.31 19.67 1.71
CA TYR A 206 -0.06 19.89 0.32
C TYR A 206 -1.06 21.06 0.24
N PRO A 207 -0.99 21.89 -0.82
CA PRO A 207 -2.10 22.78 -1.18
C PRO A 207 -3.40 21.98 -1.32
N GLU A 208 -4.52 22.56 -0.90
CA GLU A 208 -5.81 21.85 -0.83
C GLU A 208 -6.21 21.27 -2.21
N ASP A 209 -6.18 22.08 -3.27
CA ASP A 209 -6.54 21.65 -4.62
C ASP A 209 -5.61 20.54 -5.15
N GLU A 210 -4.33 20.62 -4.83
CA GLU A 210 -3.34 19.61 -5.22
C GLU A 210 -3.58 18.29 -4.49
N PHE A 211 -3.81 18.34 -3.18
CA PHE A 211 -4.14 17.14 -2.41
C PHE A 211 -5.43 16.50 -2.91
N GLN A 212 -6.47 17.30 -3.15
CA GLN A 212 -7.75 16.81 -3.67
C GLN A 212 -7.57 16.07 -5.00
N PHE A 213 -6.76 16.63 -5.90
CA PHE A 213 -6.43 16.00 -7.17
C PHE A 213 -5.70 14.66 -6.95
N LEU A 214 -4.60 14.67 -6.21
CA LEU A 214 -3.77 13.47 -5.95
C LEU A 214 -4.58 12.37 -5.26
N PHE A 215 -5.39 12.74 -4.26
CA PHE A 215 -6.17 11.83 -3.44
C PHE A 215 -7.37 11.27 -4.21
N ASN A 216 -8.04 12.07 -5.04
CA ASN A 216 -9.13 11.58 -5.87
C ASN A 216 -8.64 10.54 -6.88
N ASP A 217 -7.44 10.71 -7.44
CA ASP A 217 -6.82 9.68 -8.29
C ASP A 217 -6.60 8.36 -7.54
N LEU A 218 -6.11 8.41 -6.29
CA LEU A 218 -6.00 7.23 -5.43
C LEU A 218 -7.35 6.53 -5.20
N ARG A 219 -8.42 7.33 -5.04
CA ARG A 219 -9.80 6.81 -4.90
C ARG A 219 -10.30 6.16 -6.19
N VAL A 220 -10.14 6.82 -7.34
CA VAL A 220 -10.55 6.30 -8.66
C VAL A 220 -9.81 5.02 -9.01
N LEU A 221 -8.55 4.89 -8.57
CA LEU A 221 -7.75 3.67 -8.72
C LEU A 221 -8.17 2.52 -7.79
N GLY A 222 -9.10 2.77 -6.87
CA GLY A 222 -9.58 1.77 -5.91
C GLY A 222 -8.59 1.46 -4.80
N LEU A 223 -7.70 2.40 -4.47
CA LEU A 223 -6.68 2.22 -3.42
C LEU A 223 -7.18 2.71 -2.07
N ILE A 224 -8.01 3.74 -2.08
CA ILE A 224 -8.57 4.37 -0.89
C ILE A 224 -10.08 4.55 -1.10
N TYR A 225 -10.87 4.38 -0.05
CA TYR A 225 -12.33 4.54 -0.10
C TYR A 225 -12.89 5.20 1.16
N ASN A 226 -14.08 5.79 1.03
CA ASN A 226 -14.81 6.36 2.16
C ASN A 226 -15.85 5.36 2.67
N PRO A 227 -15.67 4.77 3.86
CA PRO A 227 -16.65 3.82 4.42
C PRO A 227 -18.00 4.48 4.78
N ALA A 228 -18.02 5.81 4.92
CA ALA A 228 -19.21 6.59 5.22
C ALA A 228 -19.89 7.18 3.97
N GLU A 229 -19.40 6.88 2.76
CA GLU A 229 -20.01 7.41 1.52
C GLU A 229 -21.50 7.08 1.45
N GLY A 230 -22.33 8.09 1.19
CA GLY A 230 -23.79 7.95 1.17
C GLY A 230 -24.48 7.87 2.54
N ARG A 231 -23.75 7.99 3.66
CA ARG A 231 -24.32 7.99 5.02
C ARG A 231 -24.41 9.41 5.60
N ALA A 232 -25.33 9.62 6.55
CA ALA A 232 -25.45 10.89 7.28
C ALA A 232 -24.19 11.22 8.11
N SER A 233 -23.39 10.21 8.47
CA SER A 233 -22.11 10.38 9.17
C SER A 233 -20.95 10.77 8.25
N ASN A 234 -21.19 10.99 6.96
CA ASN A 234 -20.15 11.42 6.03
C ASN A 234 -19.75 12.87 6.30
N THR A 235 -18.60 13.07 6.94
CA THR A 235 -18.06 14.40 7.25
C THR A 235 -17.32 15.03 6.06
N GLY A 236 -17.01 14.23 5.02
CA GLY A 236 -16.14 14.65 3.93
C GLY A 236 -14.66 14.74 4.29
N ASP A 237 -14.28 14.46 5.55
CA ASP A 237 -12.88 14.52 5.98
C ASP A 237 -12.10 13.30 5.46
N GLN A 238 -11.14 13.58 4.57
CA GLN A 238 -10.32 12.59 3.89
C GLN A 238 -9.42 11.79 4.83
N ALA A 239 -9.13 12.30 6.04
CA ALA A 239 -8.33 11.58 7.02
C ALA A 239 -9.01 10.29 7.53
N TYR A 240 -10.35 10.18 7.45
CA TYR A 240 -11.09 9.00 7.87
C TYR A 240 -11.20 7.89 6.81
N TYR A 241 -10.73 8.15 5.59
CA TYR A 241 -10.80 7.17 4.50
C TYR A 241 -9.93 5.95 4.83
N GLN A 242 -10.24 4.81 4.21
CA GLN A 242 -9.60 3.53 4.47
C GLN A 242 -8.85 3.02 3.24
N CYS A 243 -7.78 2.26 3.49
CA CYS A 243 -7.06 1.55 2.43
C CYS A 243 -7.79 0.27 2.03
N THR A 244 -7.77 -0.05 0.74
CA THR A 244 -8.24 -1.35 0.25
C THR A 244 -7.16 -2.43 0.39
N ALA A 245 -7.54 -3.70 0.25
CA ALA A 245 -6.59 -4.80 0.18
C ALA A 245 -5.57 -4.62 -0.96
N LEU A 246 -5.98 -4.00 -2.09
CA LEU A 246 -5.09 -3.68 -3.20
C LEU A 246 -4.01 -2.68 -2.78
N ALA A 247 -4.36 -1.63 -2.03
CA ALA A 247 -3.40 -0.67 -1.50
C ALA A 247 -2.41 -1.31 -0.52
N ASN A 248 -2.91 -2.11 0.43
CA ASN A 248 -2.08 -2.79 1.41
C ASN A 248 -1.09 -3.76 0.72
N GLY A 249 -1.58 -4.55 -0.23
CA GLY A 249 -0.76 -5.46 -1.01
C GLY A 249 0.30 -4.72 -1.83
N PHE A 250 -0.08 -3.68 -2.56
CA PHE A 250 0.86 -2.87 -3.34
C PHE A 250 1.95 -2.26 -2.45
N MET A 251 1.57 -1.69 -1.31
CA MET A 251 2.53 -1.08 -0.39
C MET A 251 3.47 -2.12 0.22
N LYS A 252 3.00 -3.33 0.56
CA LYS A 252 3.84 -4.43 1.06
C LYS A 252 5.05 -4.66 0.15
N TYR A 253 4.81 -4.78 -1.16
CA TYR A 253 5.86 -4.97 -2.17
C TYR A 253 6.85 -3.81 -2.26
N LEU A 254 6.41 -2.58 -1.98
CA LEU A 254 7.29 -1.41 -2.01
C LEU A 254 8.10 -1.23 -0.72
N SER A 255 7.57 -1.73 0.40
CA SER A 255 8.14 -1.60 1.75
C SER A 255 9.03 -2.76 2.18
N GLU A 256 9.11 -3.84 1.40
CA GLU A 256 10.19 -4.80 1.55
C GLU A 256 11.50 -4.04 1.25
N ASP A 257 12.12 -3.58 2.34
CA ASP A 257 13.49 -3.13 2.32
C ASP A 257 14.29 -4.29 1.75
N SER A 258 14.94 -4.03 0.62
CA SER A 258 15.90 -4.90 -0.03
C SER A 258 17.01 -5.25 0.96
N GLY A 259 16.73 -6.24 1.82
CA GLY A 259 17.64 -6.82 2.80
C GLY A 259 18.90 -7.31 2.16
#